data_AF-A0A1A8XFB4-F1
#
_entry.id   AF-A0A1A8XFB4-F1
#
_cell.length_a   1.000
_cell.length_b   1.000
_cell.length_c   1.000
_cell.angle_alpha   90.00
_cell.angle_beta   90.00
_cell.angle_gamma   90.00
#
_symmetry.space_group_name_H-M   'P 1'
#
loop_
_entity.id
_entity.type
_entity.pdbx_description
1 polymer ?
#
loop_
_entity_poly.entity_id
_entity_poly.type
_entity_poly.pdbx_seq_one_letter_code
_entity_poly.pdbx_strand_id
1 'polypeptide(L)'
;MTPNDVTPEERYGFFKMFNYYETKEGSVVHSSETGSYCDSFLSDHIFTHIISPKEFCKKFKRLYDILIISSKVGKPSDDFDDNDCSFLNYWLNDKLRGANYDSTICVQQFYQKLKSAKDTFLKSTLLETKLYNIEKHDLENMRRLYDLYNIKSNVSGAFAKEIGNEESASCLTYTKECFGKYRDAVINCRDGCSYFYSVLTEFKNKYKEEFSYYTNTSKYCKSKELFDLPDYETVIKEYKSGPFKRIITLPVLFPLLGMFFIFIFSDTVKYNTYFNLTPFRQKAFEKIKSTKNMLLGARERRNLLLLYTSDNDRSIEDQEEYSISYYSVGNY
;
A
#
# COMPACT_ATOMS: atom_id res chain seq x y z
N MET A 1 -25.10 19.93 -3.86
CA MET A 1 -24.36 20.06 -5.13
C MET A 1 -23.53 18.80 -5.28
N THR A 2 -23.72 18.06 -6.36
CA THR A 2 -22.93 16.87 -6.70
C THR A 2 -21.48 17.25 -7.04
N PRO A 3 -20.46 16.42 -6.73
CA PRO A 3 -19.03 16.77 -6.80
C PRO A 3 -18.41 16.75 -8.22
N ASN A 4 -19.23 16.68 -9.28
CA ASN A 4 -18.78 16.23 -10.60
C ASN A 4 -18.07 17.27 -11.48
N ASP A 5 -17.95 18.53 -11.07
CA ASP A 5 -17.36 19.59 -11.89
C ASP A 5 -16.00 20.10 -11.40
N VAL A 6 -15.42 19.49 -10.34
CA VAL A 6 -14.09 19.92 -9.89
C VAL A 6 -13.03 19.33 -10.80
N THR A 7 -12.30 20.20 -11.48
CA THR A 7 -11.22 19.79 -12.37
C THR A 7 -10.10 19.12 -11.56
N PRO A 8 -9.37 18.21 -12.21
CA PRO A 8 -8.24 17.60 -11.53
C PRO A 8 -7.16 18.60 -11.11
N GLU A 9 -6.93 19.65 -11.89
CA GLU A 9 -6.05 20.78 -11.56
C GLU A 9 -6.51 21.50 -10.29
N GLU A 10 -7.81 21.74 -10.10
CA GLU A 10 -8.34 22.33 -8.87
C GLU A 10 -8.20 21.40 -7.66
N ARG A 11 -8.08 20.09 -7.86
CA ARG A 11 -7.91 19.13 -6.77
C ARG A 11 -6.44 18.93 -6.40
N TYR A 12 -5.55 18.83 -7.37
CA TYR A 12 -4.15 18.45 -7.13
C TYR A 12 -3.12 19.52 -7.52
N GLY A 13 -3.54 20.66 -8.09
CA GLY A 13 -2.65 21.71 -8.61
C GLY A 13 -1.63 22.20 -7.59
N PHE A 14 -2.03 22.32 -6.32
CA PHE A 14 -1.15 22.80 -5.26
C PHE A 14 0.08 21.90 -5.02
N PHE A 15 0.02 20.60 -5.36
CA PHE A 15 1.16 19.68 -5.22
C PHE A 15 2.35 20.07 -6.10
N LYS A 16 2.11 20.78 -7.21
CA LYS A 16 3.20 21.33 -8.05
C LYS A 16 4.08 22.30 -7.24
N MET A 17 3.46 23.03 -6.32
CA MET A 17 4.08 23.98 -5.39
C MET A 17 4.14 23.45 -3.95
N PHE A 18 4.18 22.13 -3.74
CA PHE A 18 4.09 21.52 -2.41
C PHE A 18 5.01 22.18 -1.36
N ASN A 19 6.31 22.34 -1.66
CA ASN A 19 7.28 22.91 -0.71
C ASN A 19 6.86 24.32 -0.21
N TYR A 20 6.19 25.11 -1.06
CA TYR A 20 5.67 26.41 -0.66
C TYR A 20 4.60 26.26 0.43
N TYR A 21 3.60 25.40 0.20
CA TYR A 21 2.50 25.15 1.14
C TYR A 21 2.96 24.44 2.42
N GLU A 22 3.86 23.45 2.30
CA GLU A 22 4.50 22.77 3.43
C GLU A 22 5.21 23.79 4.35
N THR A 23 5.98 24.71 3.77
CA THR A 23 6.67 25.77 4.52
C THR A 23 5.68 26.69 5.23
N LYS A 24 4.59 27.09 4.54
CA LYS A 24 3.56 27.95 5.15
C LYS A 24 2.86 27.23 6.30
N GLU A 25 2.43 25.98 6.11
CA GLU A 25 1.81 25.17 7.15
C GLU A 25 2.74 24.97 8.36
N GLY A 26 4.01 24.64 8.13
CA GLY A 26 5.01 24.47 9.19
C GLY A 26 5.22 25.74 10.04
N SER A 27 5.16 26.92 9.42
CA SER A 27 5.35 28.20 10.12
C SER A 27 4.23 28.56 11.11
N VAL A 28 3.06 27.94 10.99
CA VAL A 28 1.88 28.20 11.85
C VAL A 28 2.10 27.75 13.31
N VAL A 29 3.02 26.80 13.54
CA VAL A 29 3.26 26.14 14.84
C VAL A 29 3.86 27.09 15.90
N HIS A 30 4.51 28.19 15.51
CA HIS A 30 5.34 29.02 16.40
C HIS A 30 4.72 30.33 16.91
N SER A 31 3.42 30.57 16.70
CA SER A 31 2.82 31.88 16.99
C SER A 31 2.04 31.93 18.33
N SER A 32 2.06 33.10 18.97
CA SER A 32 1.44 33.46 20.26
C SER A 32 0.03 34.08 20.13
N GLU A 33 -0.70 33.75 19.07
CA GLU A 33 -2.02 34.35 18.81
C GLU A 33 -3.05 34.08 19.93
N THR A 34 -3.56 35.17 20.48
CA THR A 34 -4.49 35.21 21.62
C THR A 34 -5.95 35.37 21.20
N GLY A 35 -6.20 35.69 19.93
CA GLY A 35 -7.54 35.95 19.42
C GLY A 35 -8.44 34.72 19.44
N SER A 36 -9.74 34.98 19.38
CA SER A 36 -10.74 33.94 19.31
C SER A 36 -11.65 34.08 18.10
N TYR A 37 -11.71 33.00 17.31
CA TYR A 37 -12.29 33.03 15.96
C TYR A 37 -13.46 32.07 15.79
N CYS A 38 -13.58 31.07 16.69
CA CYS A 38 -14.63 30.05 16.63
C CYS A 38 -15.46 29.97 17.91
N ASP A 39 -15.34 30.94 18.84
CA ASP A 39 -16.00 30.91 20.15
C ASP A 39 -17.50 30.61 20.07
N SER A 40 -18.17 31.16 19.06
CA SER A 40 -19.62 31.00 18.86
C SER A 40 -20.05 29.58 18.48
N PHE A 41 -19.14 28.69 18.09
CA PHE A 41 -19.46 27.33 17.65
C PHE A 41 -18.42 26.27 18.06
N LEU A 42 -17.65 26.48 19.14
CA LEU A 42 -16.64 25.51 19.61
C LEU A 42 -17.22 24.13 19.96
N SER A 43 -18.50 24.06 20.34
CA SER A 43 -19.21 22.82 20.69
C SER A 43 -19.86 22.12 19.49
N ASP A 44 -19.64 22.62 18.27
CA ASP A 44 -20.23 22.07 17.06
C ASP A 44 -19.60 20.73 16.67
N HIS A 45 -20.42 19.81 16.15
CA HIS A 45 -20.00 18.49 15.67
C HIS A 45 -18.93 18.54 14.56
N ILE A 46 -18.76 19.67 13.88
CA ILE A 46 -17.67 19.89 12.91
C ILE A 46 -16.29 19.63 13.53
N PHE A 47 -16.14 19.79 14.84
CA PHE A 47 -14.89 19.57 15.54
C PHE A 47 -14.72 18.17 16.16
N THR A 48 -15.57 17.19 15.80
CA THR A 48 -15.52 15.82 16.36
C THR A 48 -14.12 15.19 16.36
N HIS A 49 -13.33 15.43 15.30
CA HIS A 49 -11.97 14.87 15.16
C HIS A 49 -10.86 15.83 15.59
N ILE A 50 -11.21 16.98 16.16
CA ILE A 50 -10.26 18.03 16.53
C ILE A 50 -10.11 18.06 18.06
N ILE A 51 -8.92 17.69 18.55
CA ILE A 51 -8.60 17.65 19.98
C ILE A 51 -8.80 19.01 20.66
N SER A 52 -8.38 20.09 19.99
CA SER A 52 -8.53 21.45 20.51
C SER A 52 -9.11 22.36 19.42
N PRO A 53 -10.45 22.55 19.41
CA PRO A 53 -11.14 23.39 18.41
C PRO A 53 -10.61 24.82 18.39
N LYS A 54 -10.32 25.38 19.56
CA LYS A 54 -9.75 26.73 19.69
C LYS A 54 -8.39 26.85 19.04
N GLU A 55 -7.48 25.89 19.29
CA GLU A 55 -6.15 25.90 18.67
C GLU A 55 -6.22 25.62 17.17
N PHE A 56 -7.14 24.76 16.73
CA PHE A 56 -7.38 24.54 15.30
C PHE A 56 -7.79 25.83 14.59
N CYS A 57 -8.73 26.60 15.14
CA CYS A 57 -9.18 27.84 14.53
C CYS A 57 -8.09 28.92 14.49
N LYS A 58 -7.24 29.00 15.52
CA LYS A 58 -6.05 29.85 15.47
C LYS A 58 -5.09 29.44 14.36
N LYS A 59 -4.83 28.12 14.22
CA LYS A 59 -3.97 27.60 13.15
C LYS A 59 -4.55 27.90 11.76
N PHE A 60 -5.84 27.68 11.57
CA PHE A 60 -6.51 27.98 10.31
C PHE A 60 -6.42 29.47 9.96
N LYS A 61 -6.69 30.37 10.91
CA LYS A 61 -6.54 31.81 10.68
C LYS A 61 -5.13 32.18 10.25
N ARG A 62 -4.10 31.69 10.96
CA ARG A 62 -2.71 32.00 10.61
C ARG A 62 -2.37 31.53 9.22
N LEU A 63 -2.77 30.30 8.90
CA LEU A 63 -2.55 29.74 7.57
C LEU A 63 -3.23 30.60 6.51
N TYR A 64 -4.48 30.99 6.74
CA TYR A 64 -5.23 31.91 5.90
C TYR A 64 -4.51 33.25 5.71
N ASP A 65 -4.06 33.89 6.79
CA ASP A 65 -3.39 35.20 6.75
C ASP A 65 -2.04 35.12 6.02
N ILE A 66 -1.26 34.07 6.28
CA ILE A 66 0.03 33.84 5.62
C ILE A 66 -0.16 33.68 4.11
N LEU A 67 -1.15 32.89 3.70
CA LEU A 67 -1.44 32.66 2.30
C LEU A 67 -1.94 33.95 1.64
N ILE A 68 -2.95 34.63 2.19
CA ILE A 68 -3.54 35.82 1.56
C ILE A 68 -2.52 36.97 1.45
N ILE A 69 -1.61 37.10 2.42
CA ILE A 69 -0.50 38.07 2.34
C ILE A 69 0.51 37.66 1.27
N SER A 70 0.85 36.38 1.21
CA SER A 70 1.81 35.88 0.21
C SER A 70 1.25 35.98 -1.21
N SER A 71 -0.07 35.80 -1.41
CA SER A 71 -0.72 35.95 -2.71
C SER A 71 -0.67 37.40 -3.22
N LYS A 72 -0.59 38.41 -2.34
CA LYS A 72 -0.44 39.83 -2.70
C LYS A 72 0.95 40.18 -3.26
N VAL A 73 1.98 39.40 -2.94
CA VAL A 73 3.34 39.72 -3.38
C VAL A 73 3.49 39.39 -4.87
N GLY A 74 3.43 40.43 -5.71
CA GLY A 74 3.67 40.33 -7.15
C GLY A 74 2.46 39.90 -8.00
N LYS A 75 1.24 39.89 -7.43
CA LYS A 75 0.00 39.66 -8.19
C LYS A 75 -0.94 40.87 -8.10
N PRO A 76 -1.77 41.10 -9.13
CA PRO A 76 -2.72 42.22 -9.15
C PRO A 76 -3.98 41.99 -8.28
N SER A 77 -4.18 40.79 -7.75
CA SER A 77 -5.35 40.39 -6.96
C SER A 77 -5.08 40.45 -5.46
N ASP A 78 -6.02 41.00 -4.70
CA ASP A 78 -6.05 40.94 -3.23
C ASP A 78 -6.62 39.62 -2.69
N ASP A 79 -6.86 38.64 -3.56
CA ASP A 79 -7.46 37.33 -3.25
C ASP A 79 -6.46 36.18 -3.47
N PHE A 80 -6.82 34.99 -2.98
CA PHE A 80 -6.13 33.73 -3.24
C PHE A 80 -6.09 33.42 -4.74
N ASP A 81 -5.13 32.58 -5.14
CA ASP A 81 -5.21 31.89 -6.43
C ASP A 81 -5.89 30.51 -6.31
N ASP A 82 -6.03 29.81 -7.44
CA ASP A 82 -6.65 28.49 -7.47
C ASP A 82 -5.86 27.44 -6.68
N ASN A 83 -4.53 27.54 -6.59
CA ASN A 83 -3.70 26.61 -5.82
C ASN A 83 -3.82 26.86 -4.32
N ASP A 84 -3.91 28.11 -3.90
CA ASP A 84 -4.16 28.51 -2.51
C ASP A 84 -5.52 27.98 -2.05
N CYS A 85 -6.55 28.12 -2.91
CA CYS A 85 -7.88 27.57 -2.66
C CYS A 85 -7.88 26.04 -2.61
N SER A 86 -7.19 25.40 -3.56
CA SER A 86 -7.03 23.95 -3.64
C SER A 86 -6.38 23.38 -2.37
N PHE A 87 -5.29 24.00 -1.93
CA PHE A 87 -4.58 23.63 -0.70
C PHE A 87 -5.45 23.80 0.55
N LEU A 88 -6.11 24.95 0.72
CA LEU A 88 -6.98 25.20 1.87
C LEU A 88 -8.19 24.24 1.90
N ASN A 89 -8.74 23.91 0.73
CA ASN A 89 -9.81 22.92 0.62
C ASN A 89 -9.33 21.53 1.04
N TYR A 90 -8.17 21.08 0.56
CA TYR A 90 -7.54 19.84 1.01
C TYR A 90 -7.29 19.84 2.52
N TRP A 91 -6.65 20.90 3.03
CA TRP A 91 -6.27 21.03 4.43
C TRP A 91 -7.48 20.93 5.36
N LEU A 92 -8.57 21.66 5.06
CA LEU A 92 -9.79 21.59 5.84
C LEU A 92 -10.44 20.19 5.79
N ASN A 93 -10.50 19.57 4.62
CA ASN A 93 -11.02 18.21 4.47
C ASN A 93 -10.20 17.20 5.27
N ASP A 94 -8.86 17.29 5.18
CA ASP A 94 -7.96 16.37 5.88
C ASP A 94 -8.10 16.49 7.40
N LYS A 95 -8.07 17.72 7.93
CA LYS A 95 -8.06 17.95 9.38
C LYS A 95 -9.44 17.76 10.02
N LEU A 96 -10.49 18.35 9.46
CA LEU A 96 -11.83 18.31 10.08
C LEU A 96 -12.45 16.92 10.02
N ARG A 97 -12.22 16.17 8.94
CA ARG A 97 -12.89 14.88 8.69
C ARG A 97 -12.10 13.70 9.22
N GLY A 98 -10.93 13.94 9.81
CA GLY A 98 -10.14 12.96 10.55
C GLY A 98 -9.61 11.79 9.70
N ALA A 99 -8.78 10.96 10.32
CA ALA A 99 -8.11 9.84 9.65
C ALA A 99 -9.11 8.84 9.03
N ASN A 100 -10.24 8.60 9.69
CA ASN A 100 -11.24 7.61 9.28
C ASN A 100 -12.27 8.11 8.26
N TYR A 101 -12.14 9.37 7.79
CA TYR A 101 -13.10 10.03 6.91
C TYR A 101 -14.52 10.11 7.50
N ASP A 102 -14.83 11.24 8.09
CA ASP A 102 -16.19 11.55 8.51
C ASP A 102 -16.98 12.19 7.37
N SER A 103 -17.99 11.47 6.89
CA SER A 103 -18.89 11.94 5.83
C SER A 103 -19.92 12.97 6.31
N THR A 104 -20.15 13.07 7.63
CA THR A 104 -21.13 14.00 8.21
C THR A 104 -20.60 15.43 8.30
N ILE A 105 -19.28 15.59 8.34
CA ILE A 105 -18.62 16.90 8.46
C ILE A 105 -18.52 17.58 7.10
N CYS A 106 -19.01 18.82 7.04
CA CYS A 106 -19.00 19.65 5.85
C CYS A 106 -18.04 20.85 5.98
N VAL A 107 -17.03 20.92 5.11
CA VAL A 107 -16.02 22.00 5.14
C VAL A 107 -16.60 23.36 4.79
N GLN A 108 -17.60 23.41 3.91
CA GLN A 108 -18.31 24.65 3.58
C GLN A 108 -19.08 25.17 4.81
N GLN A 109 -19.71 24.29 5.59
CA GLN A 109 -20.43 24.69 6.81
C GLN A 109 -19.48 25.27 7.87
N PHE A 110 -18.28 24.68 8.02
CA PHE A 110 -17.24 25.27 8.87
C PHE A 110 -16.93 26.71 8.44
N TYR A 111 -16.67 26.91 7.15
CA TYR A 111 -16.33 28.22 6.62
C TYR A 111 -17.47 29.24 6.79
N GLN A 112 -18.72 28.82 6.54
CA GLN A 112 -19.89 29.69 6.71
C GLN A 112 -20.13 30.10 8.16
N LYS A 113 -19.93 29.19 9.12
CA LYS A 113 -20.01 29.53 10.56
C LYS A 113 -18.93 30.53 10.96
N LEU A 114 -17.72 30.34 10.45
CA LEU A 114 -16.59 31.26 10.68
C LEU A 114 -16.83 32.65 10.05
N LYS A 115 -17.45 32.70 8.87
CA LYS A 115 -17.84 33.94 8.19
C LYS A 115 -18.98 34.67 8.89
N SER A 116 -19.91 33.93 9.48
CA SER A 116 -21.06 34.47 10.22
C SER A 116 -20.70 35.03 11.59
N ALA A 117 -19.48 34.78 12.09
CA ALA A 117 -18.99 35.36 13.32
C ALA A 117 -18.84 36.89 13.18
N LYS A 118 -19.18 37.61 14.26
CA LYS A 118 -18.93 39.05 14.34
C LYS A 118 -17.44 39.31 14.16
N ASP A 119 -17.09 40.31 13.33
CA ASP A 119 -15.71 40.71 13.04
C ASP A 119 -14.86 39.59 12.39
N THR A 120 -15.45 38.86 11.43
CA THR A 120 -14.73 37.80 10.70
C THR A 120 -13.48 38.31 9.99
N PHE A 121 -12.38 37.54 10.07
CA PHE A 121 -11.12 37.85 9.40
C PHE A 121 -11.11 37.42 7.93
N LEU A 122 -12.12 36.67 7.50
CA LEU A 122 -12.23 36.14 6.14
C LEU A 122 -12.54 37.28 5.16
N LYS A 123 -11.70 37.41 4.14
CA LYS A 123 -11.76 38.49 3.12
C LYS A 123 -11.89 37.96 1.69
N SER A 124 -11.55 36.70 1.47
CA SER A 124 -11.54 36.05 0.16
C SER A 124 -12.96 35.73 -0.26
N THR A 125 -13.32 36.14 -1.47
CA THR A 125 -14.59 35.71 -2.09
C THR A 125 -14.37 34.46 -2.93
N LEU A 126 -13.17 34.27 -3.49
CA LEU A 126 -12.84 33.09 -4.28
C LEU A 126 -12.87 31.81 -3.46
N LEU A 127 -12.26 31.78 -2.28
CA LEU A 127 -12.17 30.57 -1.46
C LEU A 127 -13.55 29.99 -1.14
N GLU A 128 -14.52 30.84 -0.82
CA GLU A 128 -15.90 30.42 -0.53
C GLU A 128 -16.51 29.60 -1.67
N THR A 129 -16.21 29.96 -2.92
CA THR A 129 -16.71 29.28 -4.12
C THR A 129 -15.96 27.98 -4.43
N LYS A 130 -14.74 27.83 -3.91
CA LYS A 130 -13.83 26.70 -4.20
C LYS A 130 -13.79 25.63 -3.09
N LEU A 131 -14.42 25.86 -1.94
CA LEU A 131 -14.51 24.87 -0.88
C LEU A 131 -15.56 23.81 -1.22
N TYR A 132 -15.24 22.53 -1.05
CA TYR A 132 -16.15 21.41 -1.24
C TYR A 132 -15.71 20.18 -0.44
N ASN A 133 -16.63 19.25 -0.15
CA ASN A 133 -16.27 18.00 0.51
C ASN A 133 -15.62 17.04 -0.50
N ILE A 134 -14.35 16.71 -0.30
CA ILE A 134 -13.62 15.77 -1.15
C ILE A 134 -14.16 14.35 -0.92
N GLU A 135 -14.35 13.55 -1.96
CA GLU A 135 -14.80 12.16 -1.79
C GLU A 135 -13.76 11.32 -1.04
N LYS A 136 -14.21 10.27 -0.35
CA LYS A 136 -13.33 9.45 0.52
C LYS A 136 -12.10 8.95 -0.21
N HIS A 137 -12.33 8.33 -1.36
CA HIS A 137 -11.29 7.75 -2.19
C HIS A 137 -10.28 8.81 -2.66
N ASP A 138 -10.76 9.97 -3.10
CA ASP A 138 -9.89 11.08 -3.51
C ASP A 138 -9.10 11.67 -2.34
N LEU A 139 -9.72 11.87 -1.18
CA LEU A 139 -9.02 12.40 -0.01
C LEU A 139 -7.94 11.43 0.48
N GLU A 140 -8.21 10.13 0.46
CA GLU A 140 -7.22 9.09 0.78
C GLU A 140 -6.03 9.11 -0.21
N ASN A 141 -6.29 9.30 -1.50
CA ASN A 141 -5.25 9.44 -2.52
C ASN A 141 -4.41 10.71 -2.31
N MET A 142 -5.06 11.85 -2.05
CA MET A 142 -4.38 13.11 -1.75
C MET A 142 -3.51 13.00 -0.49
N ARG A 143 -3.98 12.31 0.57
CA ARG A 143 -3.19 12.04 1.78
C ARG A 143 -1.93 11.24 1.48
N ARG A 144 -2.03 10.18 0.67
CA ARG A 144 -0.87 9.37 0.24
C ARG A 144 0.14 10.21 -0.53
N LEU A 145 -0.34 11.10 -1.40
CA LEU A 145 0.53 12.00 -2.14
C LEU A 145 1.19 13.05 -1.23
N TYR A 146 0.43 13.60 -0.28
CA TYR A 146 0.96 14.53 0.72
C TYR A 146 2.06 13.88 1.57
N ASP A 147 1.85 12.63 2.03
CA ASP A 147 2.86 11.83 2.70
C ASP A 147 4.12 11.65 1.84
N LEU A 148 3.95 11.31 0.55
CA LEU A 148 5.05 11.13 -0.38
C LEU A 148 5.89 12.40 -0.55
N TYR A 149 5.25 13.57 -0.65
CA TYR A 149 5.95 14.84 -0.73
C TYR A 149 6.66 15.23 0.57
N ASN A 150 6.06 14.97 1.75
CA ASN A 150 6.76 15.17 3.03
C ASN A 150 8.00 14.28 3.15
N ILE A 151 7.89 13.00 2.79
CA ILE A 151 9.02 12.08 2.79
C ILE A 151 10.09 12.56 1.81
N LYS A 152 9.69 13.05 0.62
CA LYS A 152 10.60 13.68 -0.33
C LYS A 152 11.32 14.88 0.30
N SER A 153 10.63 15.79 1.00
CA SER A 153 11.24 16.92 1.71
C SER A 153 12.24 16.45 2.79
N ASN A 154 11.94 15.36 3.50
CA ASN A 154 12.86 14.73 4.45
C ASN A 154 14.11 14.17 3.76
N VAL A 155 13.98 13.57 2.58
CA VAL A 155 15.12 13.13 1.76
C VAL A 155 15.98 14.34 1.35
N SER A 156 15.37 15.43 0.88
CA SER A 156 16.11 16.67 0.53
C SER A 156 16.86 17.23 1.74
N GLY A 157 16.24 17.25 2.92
CA GLY A 157 16.88 17.68 4.17
C GLY A 157 18.03 16.76 4.60
N ALA A 158 17.89 15.45 4.40
CA ALA A 158 18.95 14.47 4.66
C ALA A 158 20.17 14.69 3.76
N PHE A 159 19.99 15.07 2.50
CA PHE A 159 21.08 15.44 1.60
C PHE A 159 21.73 16.77 1.95
N ALA A 160 20.95 17.77 2.35
CA ALA A 160 21.48 19.06 2.79
C ALA A 160 22.46 18.91 3.98
N LYS A 161 22.13 18.02 4.93
CA LYS A 161 23.01 17.67 6.06
C LYS A 161 24.30 16.98 5.62
N GLU A 162 24.21 16.06 4.67
CA GLU A 162 25.37 15.37 4.13
C GLU A 162 26.36 16.33 3.45
N ILE A 163 25.86 17.31 2.69
CA ILE A 163 26.69 18.39 2.10
C ILE A 163 27.37 19.20 3.20
N GLY A 164 26.70 19.40 4.34
CA GLY A 164 27.24 20.02 5.55
C GLY A 164 28.25 19.16 6.32
N ASN A 165 28.60 17.98 5.83
CA ASN A 165 29.45 16.97 6.50
C ASN A 165 28.86 16.39 7.80
N GLU A 166 27.54 16.44 7.98
CA GLU A 166 26.85 15.73 9.06
C GLU A 166 26.52 14.29 8.62
N GLU A 167 26.57 13.35 9.56
CA GLU A 167 26.13 11.97 9.29
C GLU A 167 24.62 11.93 9.06
N SER A 168 24.21 11.34 7.93
CA SER A 168 22.82 11.29 7.50
C SER A 168 22.34 9.85 7.37
N ALA A 169 22.43 9.08 8.47
CA ALA A 169 21.90 7.71 8.53
C ALA A 169 20.37 7.65 8.22
N SER A 170 19.68 8.79 8.28
CA SER A 170 18.27 8.94 7.95
C SER A 170 17.97 8.94 6.45
N CYS A 171 18.92 9.24 5.55
CA CYS A 171 18.63 9.29 4.10
C CYS A 171 18.09 7.96 3.58
N LEU A 172 18.81 6.86 3.83
CA LEU A 172 18.39 5.52 3.39
C LEU A 172 17.02 5.13 3.96
N THR A 173 16.73 5.52 5.20
CA THR A 173 15.43 5.28 5.83
C THR A 173 14.32 5.99 5.08
N TYR A 174 14.45 7.29 4.82
CA TYR A 174 13.44 8.06 4.09
C TYR A 174 13.30 7.60 2.63
N THR A 175 14.40 7.25 1.96
CA THR A 175 14.33 6.74 0.58
C THR A 175 13.60 5.39 0.52
N LYS A 176 13.85 4.47 1.45
CA LYS A 176 13.10 3.20 1.56
C LYS A 176 11.63 3.43 1.86
N GLU A 177 11.33 4.37 2.76
CA GLU A 177 9.97 4.73 3.10
C GLU A 177 9.21 5.30 1.90
N CYS A 178 9.84 6.21 1.15
CA CYS A 178 9.29 6.79 -0.08
C CYS A 178 8.97 5.70 -1.10
N PHE A 179 9.92 4.78 -1.34
CA PHE A 179 9.74 3.67 -2.27
C PHE A 179 8.56 2.78 -1.87
N GLY A 180 8.45 2.41 -0.60
CA GLY A 180 7.34 1.61 -0.08
C GLY A 180 6.00 2.31 -0.23
N LYS A 181 5.91 3.57 0.24
CA LYS A 181 4.69 4.39 0.18
C LYS A 181 4.24 4.66 -1.25
N TYR A 182 5.17 4.83 -2.18
CA TYR A 182 4.85 5.03 -3.60
C TYR A 182 4.20 3.78 -4.19
N ARG A 183 4.77 2.60 -3.92
CA ARG A 183 4.18 1.32 -4.34
C ARG A 183 2.80 1.14 -3.73
N ASP A 184 2.63 1.45 -2.44
CA ASP A 184 1.35 1.38 -1.77
C ASP A 184 0.32 2.33 -2.40
N ALA A 185 0.71 3.54 -2.78
CA ALA A 185 -0.17 4.48 -3.48
C ALA A 185 -0.63 3.94 -4.83
N VAL A 186 0.28 3.33 -5.60
CA VAL A 186 -0.04 2.67 -6.88
C VAL A 186 -0.98 1.48 -6.67
N ILE A 187 -0.72 0.65 -5.66
CA ILE A 187 -1.50 -0.55 -5.34
C ILE A 187 -2.94 -0.22 -4.93
N ASN A 188 -3.13 0.83 -4.14
CA ASN A 188 -4.43 1.21 -3.59
C ASN A 188 -5.30 1.99 -4.59
N CYS A 189 -4.74 2.43 -5.72
CA CYS A 189 -5.49 3.13 -6.76
C CYS A 189 -5.89 2.19 -7.92
N ARG A 190 -6.71 1.19 -7.61
CA ARG A 190 -7.03 0.10 -8.56
C ARG A 190 -8.17 0.36 -9.53
N ASP A 191 -9.08 1.27 -9.21
CA ASP A 191 -10.30 1.46 -9.99
C ASP A 191 -10.60 2.97 -10.11
N GLY A 192 -10.61 3.50 -11.34
CA GLY A 192 -11.04 4.89 -11.59
C GLY A 192 -10.01 5.99 -11.28
N CYS A 193 -8.72 5.65 -11.21
CA CYS A 193 -7.64 6.56 -10.79
C CYS A 193 -6.82 7.18 -11.93
N SER A 194 -7.35 7.31 -13.15
CA SER A 194 -6.55 7.78 -14.30
C SER A 194 -5.81 9.09 -13.98
N TYR A 195 -6.47 10.00 -13.28
CA TYR A 195 -5.86 11.27 -12.88
C TYR A 195 -4.86 11.14 -11.72
N PHE A 196 -5.18 10.37 -10.67
CA PHE A 196 -4.22 10.18 -9.58
C PHE A 196 -2.93 9.52 -10.09
N TYR A 197 -3.04 8.65 -11.09
CA TYR A 197 -1.88 8.07 -11.76
C TYR A 197 -1.02 9.11 -12.49
N SER A 198 -1.61 10.07 -13.19
CA SER A 198 -0.83 11.16 -13.81
C SER A 198 -0.09 11.98 -12.75
N VAL A 199 -0.74 12.29 -11.62
CA VAL A 199 -0.11 13.03 -10.53
C VAL A 199 1.01 12.22 -9.85
N LEU A 200 0.82 10.92 -9.64
CA LEU A 200 1.90 10.04 -9.14
C LEU A 200 3.08 9.94 -10.11
N THR A 201 2.81 10.01 -11.41
CA THR A 201 3.85 10.02 -12.45
C THR A 201 4.63 11.33 -12.41
N GLU A 202 3.97 12.47 -12.22
CA GLU A 202 4.63 13.76 -11.99
C GLU A 202 5.51 13.73 -10.74
N PHE A 203 4.98 13.19 -9.62
CA PHE A 203 5.77 13.00 -8.40
C PHE A 203 7.02 12.14 -8.66
N LYS A 204 6.86 10.99 -9.32
CA LYS A 204 7.97 10.09 -9.67
C LYS A 204 9.05 10.81 -10.48
N ASN A 205 8.64 11.57 -11.50
CA ASN A 205 9.57 12.29 -12.36
C ASN A 205 10.33 13.37 -11.56
N LYS A 206 9.62 14.15 -10.73
CA LYS A 206 10.22 15.17 -9.88
C LYS A 206 11.18 14.57 -8.85
N TYR A 207 10.81 13.46 -8.23
CA TYR A 207 11.65 12.73 -7.27
C TYR A 207 12.94 12.24 -7.92
N LYS A 208 12.84 11.67 -9.13
CA LYS A 208 14.00 11.22 -9.90
C LYS A 208 14.88 12.40 -10.32
N GLU A 209 14.30 13.46 -10.86
CA GLU A 209 15.03 14.66 -11.30
C GLU A 209 15.86 15.23 -10.14
N GLU A 210 15.22 15.44 -8.98
CA GLU A 210 15.87 16.04 -7.82
C GLU A 210 16.99 15.18 -7.23
N PHE A 211 16.86 13.85 -7.26
CA PHE A 211 17.81 12.97 -6.57
C PHE A 211 18.75 12.17 -7.47
N SER A 212 18.57 12.19 -8.79
CA SER A 212 19.38 11.44 -9.76
C SER A 212 20.88 11.70 -9.66
N TYR A 213 21.29 12.94 -9.37
CA TYR A 213 22.69 13.28 -9.18
C TYR A 213 23.30 12.61 -7.94
N TYR A 214 22.52 12.56 -6.86
CA TYR A 214 22.98 12.09 -5.55
C TYR A 214 23.14 10.57 -5.47
N THR A 215 22.50 9.82 -6.36
CA THR A 215 22.61 8.34 -6.39
C THR A 215 24.05 7.87 -6.58
N ASN A 216 24.90 8.70 -7.20
CA ASN A 216 26.30 8.36 -7.51
C ASN A 216 27.30 9.10 -6.60
N THR A 217 26.90 10.20 -5.97
CA THR A 217 27.80 11.10 -5.23
C THR A 217 27.62 11.01 -3.72
N SER A 218 26.45 10.58 -3.23
CA SER A 218 26.20 10.41 -1.80
C SER A 218 27.08 9.30 -1.21
N LYS A 219 27.65 9.58 -0.03
CA LYS A 219 28.36 8.65 0.84
C LYS A 219 27.39 7.75 1.60
N TYR A 220 26.26 8.30 2.06
CA TYR A 220 25.32 7.61 2.95
C TYR A 220 24.09 7.00 2.24
N CYS A 221 23.79 7.43 1.02
CA CYS A 221 22.57 7.10 0.29
C CYS A 221 22.85 6.42 -1.06
N LYS A 222 23.79 5.45 -1.09
CA LYS A 222 24.17 4.70 -2.31
C LYS A 222 23.17 3.60 -2.65
N SER A 223 21.95 3.96 -3.02
CA SER A 223 20.92 3.00 -3.42
C SER A 223 20.18 3.47 -4.65
N LYS A 224 20.82 3.40 -5.82
CA LYS A 224 20.25 3.82 -7.11
C LYS A 224 18.85 3.24 -7.35
N GLU A 225 18.65 1.97 -7.02
CA GLU A 225 17.38 1.26 -7.17
C GLU A 225 16.22 1.85 -6.35
N LEU A 226 16.50 2.55 -5.24
CA LEU A 226 15.46 3.17 -4.41
C LEU A 226 15.09 4.59 -4.89
N PHE A 227 15.91 5.19 -5.76
CA PHE A 227 15.61 6.50 -6.37
C PHE A 227 14.84 6.35 -7.69
N ASP A 228 15.06 5.25 -8.40
CA ASP A 228 14.28 4.88 -9.57
C ASP A 228 12.96 4.22 -9.15
N LEU A 229 11.97 5.03 -8.81
CA LEU A 229 10.62 4.54 -8.48
C LEU A 229 10.03 3.73 -9.65
N PRO A 230 9.41 2.56 -9.39
CA PRO A 230 8.94 1.65 -10.43
C PRO A 230 7.79 2.23 -11.25
N ASP A 231 7.58 1.75 -12.47
CA ASP A 231 6.37 2.10 -13.26
C ASP A 231 5.12 1.41 -12.71
N TYR A 232 3.95 2.00 -12.97
CA TYR A 232 2.66 1.45 -12.54
C TYR A 232 2.46 0.01 -12.97
N GLU A 233 2.68 -0.29 -14.25
CA GLU A 233 2.50 -1.64 -14.78
C GLU A 233 3.39 -2.64 -14.06
N THR A 234 4.63 -2.26 -13.75
CA THR A 234 5.58 -3.07 -12.98
C THR A 234 5.06 -3.34 -11.56
N VAL A 235 4.65 -2.30 -10.83
CA VAL A 235 4.12 -2.45 -9.47
C VAL A 235 2.88 -3.34 -9.44
N ILE A 236 1.95 -3.12 -10.37
CA ILE A 236 0.70 -3.89 -10.44
C ILE A 236 0.97 -5.34 -10.84
N LYS A 237 1.87 -5.58 -11.80
CA LYS A 237 2.28 -6.94 -12.18
C LYS A 237 2.90 -7.67 -11.00
N GLU A 238 3.85 -7.05 -10.30
CA GLU A 238 4.51 -7.64 -9.12
C GLU A 238 3.52 -7.93 -8.00
N TYR A 239 2.60 -7.00 -7.72
CA TYR A 239 1.58 -7.23 -6.72
C TYR A 239 0.67 -8.40 -7.10
N LYS A 240 0.20 -8.45 -8.37
CA LYS A 240 -0.70 -9.51 -8.85
C LYS A 240 -0.01 -10.87 -8.88
N SER A 241 1.30 -10.92 -9.16
CA SER A 241 2.08 -12.16 -9.07
C SER A 241 2.30 -12.64 -7.63
N GLY A 242 1.92 -11.84 -6.62
CA GLY A 242 2.28 -12.04 -5.22
C GLY A 242 3.77 -11.81 -4.98
N PRO A 243 4.24 -11.76 -3.71
CA PRO A 243 5.66 -11.95 -3.46
C PRO A 243 6.04 -13.24 -4.17
N PHE A 244 7.14 -13.27 -4.92
CA PHE A 244 7.71 -14.51 -5.40
C PHE A 244 7.69 -15.47 -4.21
N LYS A 245 6.72 -16.41 -4.18
CA LYS A 245 6.93 -17.67 -3.50
C LYS A 245 8.16 -18.15 -4.22
N ARG A 246 9.34 -18.00 -3.61
CA ARG A 246 10.51 -18.77 -3.99
C ARG A 246 9.96 -20.17 -4.08
N ILE A 247 9.76 -20.63 -5.31
CA ILE A 247 9.40 -22.00 -5.54
C ILE A 247 10.66 -22.73 -5.10
N ILE A 248 10.68 -23.21 -3.85
CA ILE A 248 11.77 -23.98 -3.25
C ILE A 248 11.92 -25.34 -3.99
N THR A 249 11.24 -25.57 -5.12
CA THR A 249 11.48 -26.76 -5.92
C THR A 249 12.70 -26.62 -6.85
N LEU A 250 13.23 -25.41 -7.10
CA LEU A 250 14.36 -25.26 -8.04
C LEU A 250 15.75 -25.74 -7.53
N PRO A 251 16.14 -25.65 -6.24
CA PRO A 251 17.39 -26.26 -5.78
C PRO A 251 17.25 -27.76 -5.49
N VAL A 252 16.05 -28.35 -5.52
CA VAL A 252 15.82 -29.80 -5.32
C VAL A 252 15.70 -30.54 -6.66
N LEU A 253 15.18 -29.89 -7.70
CA LEU A 253 15.11 -30.47 -9.05
C LEU A 253 16.48 -30.59 -9.74
N PHE A 254 17.41 -29.66 -9.49
CA PHE A 254 18.75 -29.73 -10.08
C PHE A 254 19.58 -30.94 -9.59
N PRO A 255 19.59 -31.28 -8.28
CA PRO A 255 20.18 -32.53 -7.79
C PRO A 255 19.44 -33.79 -8.29
N LEU A 256 18.10 -33.75 -8.38
CA LEU A 256 17.32 -34.90 -8.84
C LEU A 256 17.54 -35.18 -10.34
N LEU A 257 17.63 -34.14 -11.18
CA LEU A 257 18.02 -34.26 -12.58
C LEU A 257 19.47 -34.75 -12.70
N GLY A 258 20.41 -34.19 -11.93
CA GLY A 258 21.80 -34.67 -11.90
C GLY A 258 21.93 -36.16 -11.55
N MET A 259 21.15 -36.64 -10.58
CA MET A 259 21.07 -38.07 -10.25
C MET A 259 20.47 -38.89 -11.40
N PHE A 260 19.40 -38.41 -12.05
CA PHE A 260 18.80 -39.07 -13.21
C PHE A 260 19.75 -39.14 -14.41
N PHE A 261 20.52 -38.07 -14.67
CA PHE A 261 21.60 -38.06 -15.67
C PHE A 261 22.68 -39.09 -15.31
N ILE A 262 23.12 -39.20 -14.06
CA ILE A 262 24.10 -40.25 -13.67
C ILE A 262 23.54 -41.66 -13.89
N PHE A 263 22.24 -41.88 -13.65
CA PHE A 263 21.60 -43.19 -13.90
C PHE A 263 21.42 -43.54 -15.38
N ILE A 264 21.10 -42.56 -16.23
CA ILE A 264 20.92 -42.79 -17.68
C ILE A 264 22.28 -42.94 -18.38
N PHE A 265 23.27 -42.11 -18.03
CA PHE A 265 24.58 -42.12 -18.68
C PHE A 265 25.54 -43.18 -18.11
N SER A 266 25.23 -43.83 -16.99
CA SER A 266 26.06 -44.93 -16.48
C SER A 266 26.07 -46.16 -17.39
N ASP A 267 25.05 -46.36 -18.23
CA ASP A 267 25.07 -47.43 -19.23
C ASP A 267 25.89 -47.04 -20.48
N THR A 268 25.98 -45.74 -20.79
CA THR A 268 26.78 -45.21 -21.92
C THR A 268 28.27 -45.08 -21.57
N VAL A 269 28.61 -44.83 -20.30
CA VAL A 269 30.00 -44.75 -19.78
C VAL A 269 30.52 -46.15 -19.40
N LYS A 270 30.18 -47.17 -20.18
CA LYS A 270 30.83 -48.49 -20.09
C LYS A 270 32.16 -48.54 -20.86
N TYR A 271 32.47 -47.50 -21.65
CA TYR A 271 33.66 -47.43 -22.50
C TYR A 271 34.75 -46.46 -22.03
N ASN A 272 34.65 -45.88 -20.83
CA ASN A 272 35.77 -45.13 -20.27
C ASN A 272 35.92 -45.34 -18.76
N THR A 273 37.13 -45.71 -18.39
CA THR A 273 37.53 -46.48 -17.22
C THR A 273 37.70 -45.63 -15.96
N TYR A 274 36.68 -44.94 -15.41
CA TYR A 274 36.93 -44.14 -14.19
C TYR A 274 35.83 -44.03 -13.12
N PHE A 275 34.66 -44.67 -13.23
CA PHE A 275 33.65 -44.64 -12.13
C PHE A 275 32.96 -45.99 -11.90
N ASN A 276 33.49 -46.79 -10.99
CA ASN A 276 32.87 -48.05 -10.54
C ASN A 276 31.81 -47.79 -9.45
N LEU A 277 30.56 -47.52 -9.85
CA LEU A 277 29.39 -47.40 -8.96
C LEU A 277 28.67 -48.75 -8.68
N THR A 278 29.29 -49.87 -9.05
CA THR A 278 28.76 -51.23 -8.94
C THR A 278 28.31 -51.67 -7.53
N PRO A 279 28.98 -51.32 -6.41
CA PRO A 279 28.55 -51.83 -5.10
C PRO A 279 27.27 -51.17 -4.56
N PHE A 280 26.96 -49.94 -4.97
CA PHE A 280 25.79 -49.21 -4.46
C PHE A 280 24.48 -49.64 -5.14
N ARG A 281 24.53 -49.97 -6.44
CA ARG A 281 23.38 -50.52 -7.19
C ARG A 281 22.92 -51.87 -6.59
N GLN A 282 23.85 -52.78 -6.27
CA GLN A 282 23.50 -54.07 -5.66
C GLN A 282 22.80 -53.90 -4.31
N LYS A 283 23.32 -53.02 -3.44
CA LYS A 283 22.75 -52.74 -2.11
C LYS A 283 21.36 -52.07 -2.17
N ALA A 284 21.11 -51.22 -3.18
CA ALA A 284 19.81 -50.59 -3.40
C ALA A 284 18.77 -51.58 -3.96
N PHE A 285 19.18 -52.44 -4.91
CA PHE A 285 18.30 -53.48 -5.47
C PHE A 285 17.92 -54.55 -4.43
N GLU A 286 18.83 -54.95 -3.54
CA GLU A 286 18.49 -55.89 -2.46
C GLU A 286 17.47 -55.31 -1.46
N LYS A 287 17.57 -54.02 -1.13
CA LYS A 287 16.60 -53.33 -0.26
C LYS A 287 15.21 -53.20 -0.90
N ILE A 288 15.15 -52.92 -2.21
CA ILE A 288 13.88 -52.85 -2.95
C ILE A 288 13.27 -54.25 -3.09
N LYS A 289 14.09 -55.29 -3.31
CA LYS A 289 13.64 -56.69 -3.38
C LYS A 289 13.14 -57.21 -2.03
N SER A 290 13.79 -56.87 -0.91
CA SER A 290 13.30 -57.28 0.42
C SER A 290 12.00 -56.56 0.81
N THR A 291 11.86 -55.29 0.46
CA THR A 291 10.63 -54.51 0.70
C THR A 291 9.47 -55.02 -0.16
N LYS A 292 9.72 -55.39 -1.43
CA LYS A 292 8.70 -56.00 -2.32
C LYS A 292 8.26 -57.39 -1.81
N ASN A 293 9.19 -58.19 -1.26
CA ASN A 293 8.89 -59.51 -0.69
C ASN A 293 8.09 -59.41 0.63
N MET A 294 8.32 -58.40 1.47
CA MET A 294 7.47 -58.14 2.65
C MET A 294 6.05 -57.70 2.25
N LEU A 295 5.91 -56.89 1.19
CA LEU A 295 4.62 -56.34 0.75
C LEU A 295 3.78 -57.35 -0.04
N LEU A 296 4.42 -58.29 -0.75
CA LEU A 296 3.76 -59.44 -1.39
C LEU A 296 3.42 -60.56 -0.39
N GLY A 297 4.30 -60.87 0.58
CA GLY A 297 4.02 -61.85 1.64
C GLY A 297 2.89 -61.43 2.60
N ALA A 298 2.71 -60.12 2.83
CA ALA A 298 1.58 -59.58 3.59
C ALA A 298 0.26 -59.50 2.78
N ARG A 299 0.32 -59.63 1.44
CA ARG A 299 -0.85 -59.69 0.56
C ARG A 299 -1.37 -61.12 0.40
N GLU A 300 -0.48 -62.12 0.44
CA GLU A 300 -0.85 -63.55 0.44
C GLU A 300 -1.61 -63.97 1.71
N ARG A 301 -1.20 -63.48 2.90
CA ARG A 301 -1.95 -63.77 4.15
C ARG A 301 -3.33 -63.12 4.23
N ARG A 302 -3.58 -62.01 3.52
CA ARG A 302 -4.90 -61.37 3.47
C ARG A 302 -5.85 -62.04 2.47
N ASN A 303 -5.32 -62.66 1.42
CA ASN A 303 -6.13 -63.40 0.46
C ASN A 303 -6.50 -64.82 0.94
N LEU A 304 -5.74 -65.43 1.86
CA LEU A 304 -6.05 -66.74 2.43
C LEU A 304 -7.21 -66.72 3.46
N LEU A 305 -7.48 -65.58 4.10
CA LEU A 305 -8.58 -65.42 5.08
C LEU A 305 -9.94 -65.13 4.43
N LEU A 306 -9.97 -64.70 3.16
CA LEU A 306 -11.19 -64.33 2.43
C LEU A 306 -11.73 -65.45 1.52
N LEU A 307 -11.06 -66.60 1.47
CA LEU A 307 -11.42 -67.76 0.62
C LEU A 307 -12.18 -68.87 1.37
N TYR A 308 -12.51 -68.69 2.66
CA TYR A 308 -13.19 -69.72 3.47
C TYR A 308 -14.70 -69.53 3.69
N THR A 309 -15.34 -68.62 2.96
CA THR A 309 -16.80 -68.57 2.84
C THR A 309 -17.15 -68.27 1.39
N SER A 310 -16.86 -69.23 0.51
CA SER A 310 -17.47 -69.26 -0.82
C SER A 310 -18.75 -70.10 -0.75
N ASP A 311 -19.68 -69.69 -1.59
CA ASP A 311 -20.80 -70.46 -2.11
C ASP A 311 -22.04 -70.54 -1.21
N ASN A 312 -22.98 -69.62 -1.46
CA ASN A 312 -24.25 -70.13 -1.97
C ASN A 312 -24.84 -69.22 -3.05
N ASP A 313 -25.52 -69.92 -3.94
CA ASP A 313 -25.86 -69.63 -5.33
C ASP A 313 -27.12 -68.73 -5.48
N ARG A 314 -27.20 -68.09 -6.65
CA ARG A 314 -28.43 -67.84 -7.45
C ARG A 314 -29.43 -66.72 -7.11
N SER A 315 -29.45 -65.75 -8.06
CA SER A 315 -30.57 -65.24 -8.88
C SER A 315 -31.89 -64.73 -8.25
N ILE A 316 -32.50 -63.78 -8.99
CA ILE A 316 -33.90 -63.26 -8.96
C ILE A 316 -33.98 -61.90 -8.25
N GLU A 317 -34.12 -60.78 -8.97
CA GLU A 317 -35.34 -60.17 -9.54
C GLU A 317 -36.16 -59.37 -8.49
N ASP A 318 -36.58 -58.19 -8.95
CA ASP A 318 -37.69 -57.35 -8.47
C ASP A 318 -37.64 -56.46 -7.22
N GLN A 319 -38.01 -55.20 -7.53
CA GLN A 319 -38.95 -54.27 -6.91
C GLN A 319 -38.99 -53.98 -5.40
N GLU A 320 -39.15 -52.67 -5.18
CA GLU A 320 -40.01 -51.98 -4.20
C GLU A 320 -39.59 -51.92 -2.72
N GLU A 321 -39.58 -50.65 -2.26
CA GLU A 321 -40.27 -50.14 -1.08
C GLU A 321 -40.70 -51.19 -0.02
N TYR A 322 -40.21 -51.04 1.21
CA TYR A 322 -41.05 -50.68 2.36
C TYR A 322 -40.19 -50.40 3.61
N SER A 323 -40.79 -49.55 4.43
CA SER A 323 -40.38 -49.00 5.71
C SER A 323 -40.57 -49.97 6.89
N ILE A 324 -40.32 -49.46 8.11
CA ILE A 324 -40.74 -49.92 9.46
C ILE A 324 -39.53 -50.37 10.32
N SER A 325 -38.98 -49.51 11.21
CA SER A 325 -39.34 -49.26 12.63
C SER A 325 -38.82 -50.36 13.59
N TYR A 326 -38.37 -50.18 14.83
CA TYR A 326 -38.57 -49.15 15.87
C TYR A 326 -37.67 -49.50 17.09
N TYR A 327 -37.38 -48.49 17.94
CA TYR A 327 -37.13 -48.58 19.40
C TYR A 327 -35.87 -49.36 19.90
N SER A 328 -35.18 -49.04 21.00
CA SER A 328 -35.42 -48.16 22.14
C SER A 328 -34.17 -48.19 23.05
N VAL A 329 -33.80 -47.03 23.63
CA VAL A 329 -33.44 -46.77 25.06
C VAL A 329 -32.31 -47.63 25.70
N GLY A 330 -31.38 -47.09 26.48
CA GLY A 330 -31.21 -45.79 27.14
C GLY A 330 -29.85 -45.73 27.85
N ASN A 331 -29.39 -44.53 28.18
CA ASN A 331 -29.36 -43.98 29.56
C ASN A 331 -28.17 -44.55 30.38
N TYR A 332 -27.25 -43.77 30.94
CA TYR A 332 -27.20 -42.35 31.31
C TYR A 332 -25.81 -41.78 31.06
#